data_AF-X1MS81-F1
#
_entry.id   AF-X1MS81-F1
#
_cell.length_a   1.000
_cell.length_b   1.000
_cell.length_c   1.000
_cell.angle_alpha   90.00
_cell.angle_beta   90.00
_cell.angle_gamma   90.00
#
_symmetry.space_group_name_H-M   'P 1'
#
loop_
_entity.id
_entity.type
_entity.pdbx_description
1 polymer ?
#
loop_
_entity_poly.entity_id
_entity_poly.type
_entity_poly.pdbx_seq_one_letter_code
_entity_poly.pdbx_strand_id
1 'polypeptide(L)' 'AKAAVAAGADGLLIEVHPNPKEALVDGLQSLTPSDFARLMKELRRIAKSVGRYI' A
#
# COMPACT_ATOMS: atom_id res chain seq x y z
N ALA A 1 -0.17 -2.99 5.70
CA ALA A 1 -0.95 -3.27 4.48
C ALA A 1 -1.36 -4.74 4.33
N LYS A 2 -0.44 -5.69 4.05
CA LYS A 2 -0.79 -7.12 3.82
C LYS A 2 -1.61 -7.76 4.95
N ALA A 3 -1.16 -7.58 6.19
CA ALA A 3 -1.87 -8.09 7.37
C ALA A 3 -3.28 -7.49 7.50
N ALA A 4 -3.44 -6.20 7.26
CA ALA A 4 -4.74 -5.54 7.33
C ALA A 4 -5.71 -6.07 6.26
N VAL A 5 -5.27 -6.26 5.01
CA VAL A 5 -6.11 -6.89 3.97
C VAL A 5 -6.44 -8.34 4.35
N ALA A 6 -5.47 -9.12 4.82
CA ALA A 6 -5.70 -10.50 5.25
C ALA A 6 -6.68 -10.60 6.44
N ALA A 7 -6.66 -9.62 7.35
CA ALA A 7 -7.57 -9.51 8.48
C ALA A 7 -8.96 -8.99 8.10
N GLY A 8 -9.18 -8.56 6.84
CA GLY A 8 -10.48 -8.14 6.34
C GLY A 8 -10.77 -6.64 6.47
N ALA A 9 -9.75 -5.78 6.62
CA ALA A 9 -9.94 -4.33 6.62
C ALA A 9 -10.61 -3.84 5.32
N ASP A 10 -11.48 -2.83 5.44
CA ASP A 10 -12.21 -2.24 4.31
C ASP A 10 -11.39 -1.25 3.48
N GLY A 11 -10.34 -0.68 4.06
CA GLY A 11 -9.51 0.31 3.39
C GLY A 11 -8.11 0.42 3.99
N LEU A 12 -7.22 1.04 3.22
CA LEU A 12 -5.87 1.40 3.63
C LEU A 12 -5.60 2.85 3.23
N LEU A 13 -5.04 3.62 4.16
CA LEU A 13 -4.43 4.91 3.84
C LEU A 13 -2.93 4.69 3.66
N ILE A 14 -2.40 5.05 2.51
CA ILE A 14 -0.98 4.88 2.16
C ILE A 14 -0.46 6.17 1.54
N GLU A 15 0.60 6.71 2.12
CA GLU A 15 1.28 7.89 1.59
C GLU A 15 2.28 7.50 0.49
N VAL A 16 2.28 8.28 -0.59
CA VAL A 16 3.13 8.05 -1.76
C VAL A 16 3.76 9.38 -2.15
N HIS A 17 5.09 9.39 -2.31
CA HIS A 17 5.83 10.55 -2.74
C HIS A 17 6.80 10.19 -3.88
N PRO A 18 6.87 10.95 -4.98
CA PRO A 18 7.78 10.66 -6.10
C PRO A 18 9.26 10.67 -5.71
N ASN A 19 9.63 11.53 -4.75
CA ASN A 19 10.97 11.62 -4.21
C ASN A 19 10.93 11.69 -2.68
N PRO A 20 10.79 10.56 -1.97
CA PRO A 20 10.55 10.57 -0.53
C PRO A 20 11.66 11.27 0.28
N LYS A 21 12.89 11.33 -0.24
CA LYS A 21 14.01 12.03 0.41
C LYS A 21 13.85 13.55 0.48
N GLU A 22 13.01 14.12 -0.38
CA GLU A 22 12.73 15.56 -0.44
C GLU A 22 11.34 15.91 0.13
N ALA A 23 10.63 14.92 0.69
CA ALA A 23 9.33 15.18 1.27
C ALA A 23 9.48 16.10 2.50
N LEU A 24 8.72 17.19 2.51
CA LEU A 24 8.73 18.20 3.57
C LEU A 24 8.24 17.65 4.92
N VAL A 25 7.45 16.57 4.88
CA VAL A 25 6.90 15.85 6.04
C VAL A 25 6.91 14.35 5.70
N ASP A 26 7.35 13.52 6.65
CA ASP A 26 7.27 12.04 6.64
C ASP A 26 7.76 11.28 5.40
N GLY A 27 8.82 11.80 4.78
CA GLY A 27 9.47 11.16 3.63
C GLY A 27 9.95 9.72 3.84
N LEU A 28 10.38 9.35 5.05
CA LEU A 28 10.82 7.98 5.33
C LEU A 28 9.67 6.96 5.36
N GLN A 29 8.44 7.41 5.55
CA GLN A 29 7.25 6.53 5.62
C GLN A 29 6.51 6.45 4.27
N SER A 30 6.72 7.43 3.40
CA SER A 30 6.14 7.48 2.06
C SER A 30 6.75 6.44 1.13
N LEU A 31 5.88 5.70 0.42
CA LEU A 31 6.33 4.82 -0.67
C LEU A 31 6.69 5.64 -1.91
N THR A 32 7.58 5.11 -2.73
CA THR A 32 7.71 5.58 -4.11
C THR A 32 6.50 5.10 -4.95
N PRO A 33 6.17 5.76 -6.07
CA PRO A 33 5.10 5.30 -6.96
C PRO A 33 5.31 3.85 -7.48
N SER A 34 6.56 3.45 -7.71
CA SER A 34 6.89 2.09 -8.16
C SER A 34 6.69 1.06 -7.04
N ASP A 35 7.08 1.38 -5.80
CA ASP A 35 6.83 0.52 -4.64
C ASP A 35 5.34 0.39 -4.33
N PHE A 36 4.58 1.47 -4.47
CA PHE A 36 3.12 1.45 -4.35
C PHE A 36 2.48 0.54 -5.41
N ALA A 37 2.91 0.65 -6.68
CA ALA A 37 2.42 -0.21 -7.75
C ALA A 37 2.72 -1.69 -7.49
N ARG A 38 3.91 -2.01 -6.95
CA ARG A 38 4.27 -3.37 -6.51
C ARG A 38 3.37 -3.83 -5.37
N LEU A 39 3.17 -2.99 -4.35
CA LEU A 39 2.29 -3.30 -3.23
C LEU A 39 0.87 -3.63 -3.70
N MET A 40 0.29 -2.84 -4.60
CA MET A 40 -1.07 -3.09 -5.12
C MET A 40 -1.17 -4.42 -5.88
N LYS A 41 -0.13 -4.84 -6.61
CA LYS A 41 -0.09 -6.17 -7.24
C LYS A 41 -0.11 -7.30 -6.21
N GLU A 42 0.58 -7.12 -5.09
CA GLU A 42 0.61 -8.10 -4.00
C GLU A 42 -0.71 -8.14 -3.22
N LEU A 43 -1.28 -6.97 -2.89
CA LEU A 43 -2.55 -6.88 -2.15
C LEU A 43 -3.71 -7.50 -2.93
N ARG A 44 -3.76 -7.34 -4.27
CA ARG A 44 -4.78 -7.98 -5.11
C ARG A 44 -4.82 -9.49 -4.96
N ARG A 45 -3.65 -10.13 -4.81
CA ARG A 45 -3.57 -11.59 -4.60
C ARG A 45 -4.14 -11.99 -3.23
N ILE A 46 -3.80 -11.23 -2.18
CA ILE A 46 -4.28 -11.48 -0.82
C ILE A 46 -5.79 -11.25 -0.72
N ALA A 47 -6.27 -10.11 -1.24
CA ALA A 47 -7.68 -9.76 -1.25
C ALA A 47 -8.52 -10.86 -1.90
N LYS A 48 -8.09 -11.35 -3.07
CA LYS A 48 -8.75 -12.48 -3.74
C LYS A 48 -8.81 -13.73 -2.86
N SER A 49 -7.74 -14.06 -2.14
CA SER A 49 -7.69 -15.22 -1.24
C SER A 49 -8.63 -15.11 -0.04
N VAL A 50 -9.00 -13.89 0.36
CA VAL A 50 -9.95 -13.65 1.48
C VAL A 50 -11.35 -13.23 0.98
N GLY A 51 -11.66 -13.45 -0.30
CA GLY A 51 -12.99 -13.17 -0.87
C GLY A 51 -13.31 -11.68 -1.05
N ARG A 52 -12.28 -10.81 -1.14
CA ARG A 52 -12.42 -9.36 -1.33
C ARG A 52 -11.82 -8.90 -2.67
N TYR A 53 -12.16 -7.69 -3.11
CA TYR A 53 -11.65 -7.06 -4.33
C TYR A 53 -10.99 -5.72 -4.01
N ILE A 54 -9.91 -5.38 -4.74
CA ILE A 54 -9.16 -4.11 -4.66
C ILE A 54 -8.65 -3.76 -6.06
#